data_AF-A0A416VYV6-F1
#
_entry.id   AF-A0A416VYV6-F1
#
_cell.length_a   1.000
_cell.length_b   1.000
_cell.length_c   1.000
_cell.angle_alpha   90.00
_cell.angle_beta   90.00
_cell.angle_gamma   90.00
#
_symmetry.space_group_name_H-M   'P 1'
#
loop_
_entity.id
_entity.type
_entity.pdbx_description
1 polymer ?
#
loop_
_entity_poly.entity_id
_entity_poly.type
_entity_poly.pdbx_seq_one_letter_code
_entity_poly.pdbx_strand_id
1 'polypeptide(L)'
;MKSMKQMIIRLMMAALAVCAFMSCEQEETMMYQQAAGVKFMYQATDEYSFVDNYGETVHLYYITVATTGDSVDYERKVSIALVEDDTNYVNTARPEQYKLLEGVVPAGSFAGEVPVEIHCTPDMSDSSFVVNIKLVPNEDFPLAGFDKRYFELSMTNQLVKPKNWGNLAFYFGQQFSISWYRFILNVLDVSYIPYPTAQEGDEKWSYNQLLANAGKVKAALIQYNREHPNDPLRHEDGDYAGDEVKMP
;
A
#
# COMPACT_ATOMS: atom_id res chain seq x y z
N MET A 1 66.02 57.94 -20.57
CA MET A 1 65.58 56.94 -19.55
C MET A 1 64.15 57.13 -19.04
N LYS A 2 63.65 58.36 -18.79
CA LYS A 2 62.28 58.60 -18.29
C LYS A 2 61.16 58.18 -19.27
N SER A 3 61.31 58.46 -20.58
CA SER A 3 60.27 58.10 -21.57
C SER A 3 60.20 56.60 -21.87
N MET A 4 61.32 55.88 -21.78
CA MET A 4 61.38 54.43 -22.00
C MET A 4 60.67 53.65 -20.88
N LYS A 5 60.79 54.09 -19.62
CA LYS A 5 60.01 53.54 -18.50
C LYS A 5 58.50 53.80 -18.66
N GLN A 6 58.11 54.98 -19.13
CA GLN A 6 56.70 55.30 -19.36
C GLN A 6 56.10 54.49 -20.53
N MET A 7 56.89 54.18 -21.55
CA MET A 7 56.47 53.32 -22.66
C MET A 7 56.27 51.87 -22.21
N ILE A 8 57.18 51.34 -21.40
CA ILE A 8 57.08 49.98 -20.82
C ILE A 8 55.86 49.85 -19.91
N ILE A 9 55.58 50.87 -19.08
CA ILE A 9 54.41 50.88 -18.20
C ILE A 9 53.10 50.90 -19.00
N ARG A 10 53.04 51.67 -20.10
CA ARG A 10 51.87 51.70 -20.99
C ARG A 10 51.66 50.36 -21.70
N LEU A 11 52.74 49.69 -22.11
CA LEU A 11 52.71 48.35 -22.70
C LEU A 11 52.24 47.29 -21.70
N MET A 12 52.69 47.35 -20.45
CA MET A 12 52.19 46.45 -19.39
C MET A 12 50.72 46.69 -19.06
N MET A 13 50.27 47.95 -19.00
CA MET A 13 48.84 48.25 -18.76
C MET A 13 47.94 47.82 -19.93
N ALA A 14 48.41 47.94 -21.17
CA ALA A 14 47.70 47.44 -22.34
C ALA A 14 47.62 45.89 -22.34
N ALA A 15 48.71 45.20 -21.99
CA ALA A 15 48.71 43.75 -21.89
C ALA A 15 47.77 43.25 -20.77
N LEU A 16 47.73 43.93 -19.62
CA LEU A 16 46.84 43.60 -18.51
C LEU A 16 45.36 43.80 -18.88
N ALA A 17 45.05 44.84 -19.67
CA ALA A 17 43.70 45.09 -20.16
C ALA A 17 43.23 44.04 -21.18
N VAL A 18 44.12 43.52 -22.04
CA VAL A 18 43.80 42.45 -23.00
C VAL A 18 43.51 41.13 -22.28
N CYS A 19 44.24 40.83 -21.20
CA CYS A 19 43.97 39.65 -20.38
C CYS A 19 42.61 39.71 -19.65
N ALA A 20 42.06 40.91 -19.40
CA ALA A 20 40.78 41.07 -18.72
C ALA A 20 39.56 40.75 -19.60
N PHE A 21 39.72 40.64 -20.92
CA PHE A 21 38.64 40.26 -21.86
C PHE A 21 38.66 38.77 -22.24
N MET A 22 39.62 37.99 -21.73
CA MET A 22 39.55 36.53 -21.77
C MET A 22 38.64 36.04 -20.63
N SER A 23 37.36 36.42 -20.67
CA SER A 23 36.35 35.69 -19.90
C SER A 23 36.19 34.34 -20.57
N CYS A 24 36.48 33.25 -19.85
CA CYS A 24 36.06 31.92 -20.30
C CYS A 24 34.55 31.99 -20.56
N GLU A 25 34.16 31.73 -21.79
CA GLU A 25 32.79 31.36 -22.10
C GLU A 25 32.57 30.03 -21.38
N GLN A 26 31.81 30.07 -20.29
CA GLN A 26 31.49 28.89 -19.51
C GLN A 26 30.56 28.07 -20.41
N GLU A 27 31.12 27.07 -21.11
CA GLU A 27 30.31 26.08 -21.84
C GLU A 27 29.20 25.64 -20.88
N GLU A 28 27.96 25.96 -21.23
CA GLU A 28 26.79 25.37 -20.59
C GLU A 28 26.99 23.87 -20.74
N THR A 29 27.39 23.22 -19.65
CA THR A 29 27.48 21.78 -19.61
C THR A 29 26.08 21.30 -19.96
N MET A 30 25.94 20.70 -21.14
CA MET A 30 24.73 20.01 -21.54
C MET A 30 24.48 18.98 -20.44
N MET A 31 23.62 19.33 -19.49
CA MET A 31 23.21 18.44 -18.41
C MET A 31 22.74 17.18 -19.11
N TYR A 32 23.41 16.06 -18.83
CA TYR A 32 23.08 14.79 -19.44
C TYR A 32 21.59 14.54 -19.23
N GLN A 33 20.79 14.64 -20.30
CA GLN A 33 19.36 14.35 -20.27
C GLN A 33 19.22 12.84 -20.09
N GLN A 34 19.23 12.39 -18.84
CA GLN A 34 18.94 11.02 -18.50
C GLN A 34 17.49 10.74 -18.85
N ALA A 35 17.25 9.68 -19.62
CA ALA A 35 15.89 9.26 -19.96
C ALA A 35 15.07 9.04 -18.69
N ALA A 36 13.79 9.44 -18.71
CA ALA A 36 12.94 9.39 -17.53
C ALA A 36 12.75 7.94 -17.06
N GLY A 37 12.89 7.75 -15.75
CA GLY A 37 12.68 6.47 -15.09
C GLY A 37 11.66 6.59 -13.98
N VAL A 38 11.10 5.44 -13.60
CA VAL A 38 10.20 5.29 -12.46
C VAL A 38 10.54 3.98 -11.76
N LYS A 39 10.38 3.96 -10.44
CA LYS A 39 10.65 2.81 -9.59
C LYS A 39 9.68 2.73 -8.42
N PHE A 40 9.44 1.54 -7.90
CA PHE A 40 8.69 1.37 -6.66
C PHE A 40 9.49 1.94 -5.48
N MET A 41 8.82 2.69 -4.60
CA MET A 41 9.43 3.29 -3.41
C MET A 41 9.40 2.34 -2.21
N TYR A 42 10.33 2.59 -1.28
CA TYR A 42 10.47 1.85 -0.01
C TYR A 42 10.78 0.35 -0.19
N GLN A 43 9.74 -0.47 -0.19
CA GLN A 43 9.79 -1.93 -0.05
C GLN A 43 9.36 -2.58 -1.37
N ALA A 44 9.92 -3.76 -1.68
CA ALA A 44 9.57 -4.53 -2.85
C ALA A 44 8.42 -5.53 -2.59
N THR A 45 7.89 -5.55 -1.37
CA THR A 45 6.80 -6.45 -0.92
C THR A 45 5.94 -5.71 0.10
N ASP A 46 4.63 -5.98 0.08
CA ASP A 46 3.70 -5.56 1.13
C ASP A 46 2.53 -6.56 1.27
N GLU A 47 1.76 -6.43 2.35
CA GLU A 47 0.63 -7.29 2.67
C GLU A 47 -0.64 -6.47 2.95
N TYR A 48 -1.77 -6.90 2.38
CA TYR A 48 -3.08 -6.35 2.64
C TYR A 48 -4.01 -7.41 3.26
N SER A 49 -4.65 -7.05 4.37
CA SER A 49 -5.64 -7.89 5.03
C SER A 49 -7.03 -7.26 4.96
N PHE A 50 -7.99 -7.94 4.33
CA PHE A 50 -9.40 -7.54 4.34
C PHE A 50 -10.03 -7.62 5.74
N VAL A 51 -9.36 -8.24 6.70
CA VAL A 51 -9.76 -8.25 8.11
C VAL A 51 -9.84 -6.85 8.68
N ASP A 52 -8.97 -5.95 8.23
CA ASP A 52 -8.85 -4.59 8.76
C ASP A 52 -9.98 -3.66 8.30
N ASN A 53 -10.73 -4.02 7.25
CA ASN A 53 -11.79 -3.20 6.65
C ASN A 53 -13.08 -4.02 6.40
N TYR A 54 -13.95 -4.12 7.40
CA TYR A 54 -15.15 -4.96 7.36
C TYR A 54 -16.17 -4.57 6.29
N GLY A 55 -16.65 -5.60 5.59
CA GLY A 55 -17.63 -5.45 4.52
C GLY A 55 -17.02 -4.92 3.22
N GLU A 56 -15.75 -4.51 3.23
CA GLU A 56 -15.01 -4.19 2.02
C GLU A 56 -14.67 -5.48 1.29
N THR A 57 -15.30 -5.67 0.14
CA THR A 57 -14.99 -6.80 -0.77
C THR A 57 -14.10 -6.37 -1.93
N VAL A 58 -13.88 -5.06 -2.08
CA VAL A 58 -13.08 -4.43 -3.13
C VAL A 58 -12.29 -3.28 -2.51
N HIS A 59 -10.97 -3.27 -2.65
CA HIS A 59 -10.10 -2.22 -2.14
C HIS A 59 -9.17 -1.68 -3.24
N LEU A 60 -8.88 -0.39 -3.24
CA LEU A 60 -7.85 0.22 -4.10
C LEU A 60 -6.56 0.39 -3.31
N TYR A 61 -5.61 -0.51 -3.52
CA TYR A 61 -4.29 -0.46 -2.89
C TYR A 61 -3.34 0.40 -3.72
N TYR A 62 -2.83 1.49 -3.15
CA TYR A 62 -1.96 2.46 -3.85
C TYR A 62 -0.48 2.19 -3.56
N ILE A 63 0.28 1.79 -4.59
CA ILE A 63 1.73 1.60 -4.49
C ILE A 63 2.44 2.91 -4.85
N THR A 64 3.25 3.44 -3.93
CA THR A 64 4.03 4.66 -4.19
C THR A 64 5.19 4.38 -5.15
N VAL A 65 5.36 5.27 -6.13
CA VAL A 65 6.49 5.26 -7.07
C VAL A 65 7.28 6.57 -7.01
N ALA A 66 8.56 6.51 -7.33
CA ALA A 66 9.42 7.68 -7.49
C ALA A 66 10.03 7.74 -8.88
N THR A 67 10.18 8.95 -9.41
CA THR A 67 10.78 9.18 -10.72
C THR A 67 12.26 9.51 -10.62
N THR A 68 13.02 9.23 -11.67
CA THR A 68 14.41 9.67 -11.85
C THR A 68 14.50 10.65 -13.01
N GLY A 69 15.39 11.64 -12.90
CA GLY A 69 15.49 12.75 -13.84
C GLY A 69 14.65 13.95 -13.40
N ASP A 70 14.47 14.91 -14.29
CA ASP A 70 13.73 16.14 -14.00
C ASP A 70 12.21 15.88 -13.95
N SER A 71 11.52 16.70 -13.15
CA SER A 71 10.06 16.79 -13.21
C SER A 71 9.64 17.54 -14.48
N VAL A 72 8.47 17.20 -15.01
CA VAL A 72 7.85 17.88 -16.16
C VAL A 72 6.58 18.60 -15.72
N ASP A 73 6.06 19.53 -16.54
CA ASP A 73 4.88 20.34 -16.25
C ASP A 73 3.55 19.67 -16.64
N TYR A 74 3.58 18.41 -17.06
CA TYR A 74 2.41 17.60 -17.37
C TYR A 74 2.38 16.31 -16.54
N GLU A 75 1.20 15.71 -16.48
CA GLU A 75 0.97 14.42 -15.82
C GLU A 75 1.61 13.28 -16.61
N ARG A 76 2.38 12.41 -15.95
CA ARG A 76 3.01 11.24 -16.56
C ARG A 76 2.33 9.94 -16.13
N LYS A 77 2.08 9.05 -17.07
CA LYS A 77 1.45 7.75 -16.84
C LYS A 77 2.44 6.69 -16.43
N VAL A 78 2.07 5.87 -15.45
CA VAL A 78 2.88 4.76 -14.95
C VAL A 78 2.18 3.46 -15.33
N SER A 79 2.83 2.66 -16.17
CA SER A 79 2.28 1.37 -16.63
C SER A 79 2.85 0.22 -15.80
N ILE A 80 1.97 -0.70 -15.39
CA ILE A 80 2.33 -1.93 -14.68
C ILE A 80 1.78 -3.16 -15.38
N ALA A 81 2.42 -4.31 -15.18
CA ALA A 81 1.97 -5.60 -15.66
C ALA A 81 2.29 -6.71 -14.65
N LEU A 82 1.65 -7.87 -14.82
CA LEU A 82 1.99 -9.07 -14.07
C LEU A 82 3.42 -9.51 -14.41
N VAL A 83 4.14 -10.07 -13.43
CA VAL A 83 5.36 -10.82 -13.70
C VAL A 83 4.97 -12.19 -14.23
N GLU A 84 5.25 -12.43 -15.51
CA GLU A 84 5.05 -13.71 -16.19
C GLU A 84 6.40 -14.37 -16.49
N ASP A 85 6.41 -15.69 -16.60
CA ASP A 85 7.56 -16.51 -17.01
C ASP A 85 8.84 -16.39 -16.16
N ASP A 86 8.73 -15.94 -14.90
CA ASP A 86 9.84 -15.90 -13.94
C ASP A 86 9.49 -16.71 -12.68
N THR A 87 10.20 -17.83 -12.47
CA THR A 87 9.94 -18.74 -11.36
C THR A 87 10.31 -18.16 -9.99
N ASN A 88 11.01 -17.02 -9.93
CA ASN A 88 11.28 -16.32 -8.68
C ASN A 88 10.08 -15.49 -8.20
N TYR A 89 9.10 -15.23 -9.07
CA TYR A 89 7.93 -14.41 -8.80
C TYR A 89 6.65 -15.22 -9.07
N VAL A 90 6.32 -16.10 -8.14
CA VAL A 90 5.18 -17.01 -8.27
C VAL A 90 3.89 -16.27 -7.91
N ASN A 91 3.02 -16.07 -8.89
CA ASN A 91 1.67 -15.57 -8.65
C ASN A 91 0.76 -16.70 -8.18
N THR A 92 0.11 -16.52 -7.04
CA THR A 92 -0.95 -17.42 -6.57
C THR A 92 -2.33 -16.79 -6.69
N ALA A 93 -2.40 -15.45 -6.76
CA ALA A 93 -3.64 -14.72 -7.00
C ALA A 93 -4.20 -14.97 -8.40
N ARG A 94 -5.52 -15.17 -8.48
CA ARG A 94 -6.27 -15.42 -9.70
C ARG A 94 -6.85 -14.12 -10.28
N PRO A 95 -7.19 -14.07 -11.58
CA PRO A 95 -7.64 -12.84 -12.24
C PRO A 95 -8.87 -12.17 -11.62
N GLU A 96 -9.74 -12.91 -10.93
CA GLU A 96 -10.88 -12.35 -10.21
C GLU A 96 -10.50 -11.66 -8.89
N GLN A 97 -9.30 -11.89 -8.37
CA GLN A 97 -8.82 -11.36 -7.08
C GLN A 97 -8.11 -10.01 -7.22
N TYR A 98 -7.78 -9.57 -8.44
CA TYR A 98 -7.12 -8.28 -8.65
C TYR A 98 -7.37 -7.71 -10.05
N LYS A 99 -7.15 -6.40 -10.18
CA LYS A 99 -7.08 -5.69 -11.44
C LYS A 99 -6.00 -4.61 -11.36
N LEU A 100 -5.02 -4.71 -12.25
CA LEU A 100 -3.94 -3.73 -12.38
C LEU A 100 -4.47 -2.48 -13.09
N LEU A 101 -4.20 -1.31 -12.52
CA LEU A 101 -4.64 -0.02 -13.06
C LEU A 101 -3.43 0.83 -13.45
N GLU A 102 -3.67 1.82 -14.31
CA GLU A 102 -2.65 2.79 -14.68
C GLU A 102 -2.39 3.77 -13.54
N GLY A 103 -1.12 4.00 -13.23
CA GLY A 103 -0.67 4.95 -12.22
C GLY A 103 -0.39 6.33 -12.80
N VAL A 104 -0.18 7.28 -11.91
CA VAL A 104 0.01 8.69 -12.26
C VAL A 104 1.11 9.31 -11.42
N VAL A 105 2.00 10.05 -12.08
CA VAL A 105 2.87 11.06 -11.45
C VAL A 105 2.36 12.44 -11.84
N PRO A 106 1.86 13.24 -10.88
CA PRO A 106 1.37 14.59 -11.16
C PRO A 106 2.45 15.52 -11.75
N ALA A 107 2.01 16.54 -12.49
CA ALA A 107 2.87 17.61 -12.98
C ALA A 107 3.71 18.24 -11.84
N GLY A 108 5.00 18.46 -12.10
CA GLY A 108 5.95 19.02 -11.13
C GLY A 108 6.34 18.08 -9.99
N SER A 109 5.84 16.83 -9.97
CA SER A 109 6.12 15.86 -8.92
C SER A 109 7.25 14.89 -9.30
N PHE A 110 7.99 14.46 -8.28
CA PHE A 110 8.97 13.37 -8.34
C PHE A 110 8.41 12.05 -7.80
N ALA A 111 7.17 12.04 -7.33
CA ALA A 111 6.50 10.87 -6.80
C ALA A 111 5.05 10.79 -7.28
N GLY A 112 4.54 9.58 -7.36
CA GLY A 112 3.16 9.30 -7.75
C GLY A 112 2.72 7.96 -7.19
N GLU A 113 1.58 7.49 -7.69
CA GLU A 113 0.97 6.26 -7.20
C GLU A 113 0.49 5.41 -8.37
N VAL A 114 0.60 4.10 -8.21
CA VAL A 114 -0.03 3.13 -9.11
C VAL A 114 -1.01 2.27 -8.31
N PRO A 115 -2.32 2.28 -8.67
CA PRO A 115 -3.30 1.52 -7.95
C PRO A 115 -3.40 0.07 -8.43
N VAL A 116 -3.70 -0.81 -7.49
CA VAL A 116 -4.13 -2.19 -7.71
C VAL A 116 -5.49 -2.34 -7.04
N GLU A 117 -6.52 -2.60 -7.84
CA GLU A 117 -7.82 -2.98 -7.31
C GLU A 117 -7.73 -4.44 -6.88
N ILE A 118 -8.04 -4.73 -5.62
CA ILE A 118 -7.97 -6.08 -5.04
C ILE A 118 -9.35 -6.50 -4.54
N HIS A 119 -9.68 -7.78 -4.72
CA HIS A 119 -11.00 -8.32 -4.40
C HIS A 119 -10.89 -9.44 -3.37
N CYS A 120 -11.70 -9.33 -2.31
CA CYS A 120 -11.81 -10.38 -1.31
C CYS A 120 -12.61 -11.55 -1.87
N THR A 121 -11.98 -12.72 -2.00
CA THR A 121 -12.67 -13.97 -2.36
C THR A 121 -12.81 -14.90 -1.14
N PRO A 122 -13.83 -15.78 -1.11
CA PRO A 122 -14.12 -16.60 0.08
C PRO A 122 -12.93 -17.44 0.58
N ASP A 123 -12.09 -17.94 -0.33
CA ASP A 123 -10.92 -18.77 -0.04
C ASP A 123 -9.75 -17.99 0.61
N MET A 124 -9.79 -16.65 0.59
CA MET A 124 -8.83 -15.82 1.33
C MET A 124 -8.98 -15.95 2.85
N SER A 125 -10.09 -16.50 3.33
CA SER A 125 -10.30 -16.80 4.75
C SER A 125 -9.41 -17.95 5.23
N ASP A 126 -8.92 -18.79 4.31
CA ASP A 126 -8.09 -19.97 4.59
C ASP A 126 -6.68 -19.87 4.01
N SER A 127 -6.40 -18.92 3.11
CA SER A 127 -5.10 -18.78 2.41
C SER A 127 -4.76 -17.33 2.11
N SER A 128 -3.47 -17.04 1.89
CA SER A 128 -3.01 -15.78 1.31
C SER A 128 -2.71 -15.95 -0.18
N PHE A 129 -2.97 -14.91 -0.96
CA PHE A 129 -2.80 -14.88 -2.41
C PHE A 129 -1.85 -13.76 -2.81
N VAL A 130 -0.89 -14.08 -3.67
CA VAL A 130 0.20 -13.18 -4.04
C VAL A 130 0.06 -12.76 -5.49
N VAL A 131 0.17 -11.46 -5.74
CA VAL A 131 0.33 -10.86 -7.07
C VAL A 131 1.69 -10.14 -7.15
N ASN A 132 2.50 -10.54 -8.13
CA ASN A 132 3.79 -9.97 -8.45
C ASN A 132 3.65 -9.05 -9.65
N ILE A 133 4.02 -7.79 -9.47
CA ILE A 133 3.80 -6.70 -10.41
C ILE A 133 5.15 -6.16 -10.85
N LYS A 134 5.27 -5.81 -12.13
CA LYS A 134 6.43 -5.10 -12.68
C LYS A 134 6.03 -3.79 -13.34
N LEU A 135 6.91 -2.81 -13.24
CA LEU A 135 6.86 -1.58 -14.03
C LEU A 135 7.21 -1.88 -15.50
N VAL A 136 6.45 -1.29 -16.42
CA VAL A 136 6.60 -1.48 -17.87
C VAL A 136 7.02 -0.16 -18.52
N PRO A 137 8.07 -0.15 -19.36
CA PRO A 137 8.44 1.03 -20.12
C PRO A 137 7.29 1.56 -20.99
N ASN A 138 7.11 2.87 -20.99
CA ASN A 138 6.15 3.58 -21.84
C ASN A 138 6.74 4.91 -22.33
N GLU A 139 5.93 5.75 -22.99
CA GLU A 139 6.38 7.02 -23.55
C GLU A 139 6.90 8.00 -22.47
N ASP A 140 6.27 8.02 -21.30
CA ASP A 140 6.63 8.91 -20.19
C ASP A 140 7.84 8.41 -19.38
N PHE A 141 8.00 7.09 -19.28
CA PHE A 141 9.05 6.42 -18.50
C PHE A 141 9.70 5.28 -19.28
N PRO A 142 10.54 5.57 -20.29
CA PRO A 142 11.27 4.56 -21.04
C PRO A 142 12.22 3.70 -20.17
N LEU A 143 12.62 4.18 -18.98
CA LEU A 143 13.47 3.43 -18.04
C LEU A 143 12.71 2.76 -16.87
N ALA A 144 11.37 2.65 -16.92
CA ALA A 144 10.55 2.06 -15.85
C ALA A 144 10.98 0.63 -15.45
N GLY A 145 11.68 -0.09 -16.33
CA GLY A 145 12.16 -1.45 -16.10
C GLY A 145 13.61 -1.57 -15.62
N PHE A 146 14.27 -0.51 -15.15
CA PHE A 146 15.71 -0.58 -14.84
C PHE A 146 16.04 -0.82 -13.36
N ASP A 147 15.46 -0.03 -12.44
CA ASP A 147 15.75 -0.08 -11.00
C ASP A 147 14.45 -0.34 -10.21
N LYS A 148 14.54 -1.14 -9.14
CA LYS A 148 13.42 -1.51 -8.23
C LYS A 148 12.06 -1.63 -8.93
N ARG A 149 12.04 -2.44 -9.99
CA ARG A 149 10.91 -2.54 -10.92
C ARG A 149 9.86 -3.57 -10.54
N TYR A 150 10.07 -4.35 -9.50
CA TYR A 150 9.20 -5.44 -9.06
C TYR A 150 8.58 -5.09 -7.70
N PHE A 151 7.31 -5.45 -7.53
CA PHE A 151 6.55 -5.32 -6.30
C PHE A 151 5.69 -6.56 -6.08
N GLU A 152 5.75 -7.14 -4.89
CA GLU A 152 4.92 -8.26 -4.47
C GLU A 152 3.82 -7.74 -3.52
N LEU A 153 2.56 -8.07 -3.81
CA LEU A 153 1.45 -7.79 -2.91
C LEU A 153 0.83 -9.11 -2.48
N SER A 154 0.90 -9.41 -1.18
CA SER A 154 0.17 -10.50 -0.54
C SER A 154 -1.19 -10.00 -0.07
N MET A 155 -2.25 -10.76 -0.34
CA MET A 155 -3.62 -10.43 0.05
C MET A 155 -4.21 -11.59 0.86
N THR A 156 -4.85 -11.28 1.98
CA THR A 156 -5.47 -12.27 2.84
C THR A 156 -6.76 -11.76 3.45
N ASN A 157 -7.60 -12.68 3.89
CA ASN A 157 -8.76 -12.41 4.74
C ASN A 157 -8.79 -13.37 5.95
N GLN A 158 -7.64 -13.98 6.26
CA GLN A 158 -7.52 -14.96 7.32
C GLN A 158 -7.73 -14.29 8.70
N LEU A 159 -8.85 -14.59 9.35
CA LEU A 159 -8.96 -14.50 10.80
C LEU A 159 -8.84 -15.91 11.38
N VAL A 160 -7.82 -16.12 12.19
CA VAL A 160 -7.70 -17.39 12.92
C VAL A 160 -8.62 -17.37 14.13
N LYS A 161 -9.38 -18.46 14.33
CA LYS A 161 -10.14 -18.68 15.55
C LYS A 161 -9.26 -18.45 16.78
N PRO A 162 -9.61 -17.51 17.67
CA PRO A 162 -8.77 -17.25 18.82
C PRO A 162 -8.74 -18.47 19.74
N LYS A 163 -7.56 -18.83 20.24
CA LYS A 163 -7.36 -20.03 21.08
C LYS A 163 -8.26 -20.05 22.32
N ASN A 164 -8.59 -18.87 22.86
CA ASN A 164 -9.48 -18.68 23.99
C ASN A 164 -10.96 -18.53 23.60
N TRP A 165 -11.38 -18.88 22.36
CA TRP A 165 -12.78 -18.78 21.95
C TRP A 165 -13.72 -19.49 22.91
N GLY A 166 -13.34 -20.65 23.47
CA GLY A 166 -14.18 -21.34 24.47
C GLY A 166 -14.54 -20.47 25.69
N ASN A 167 -13.67 -19.54 26.08
CA ASN A 167 -13.95 -18.57 27.14
C ASN A 167 -14.82 -17.40 26.64
N LEU A 168 -14.52 -16.90 25.44
CA LEU A 168 -15.25 -15.81 24.79
C LEU A 168 -16.69 -16.22 24.41
N ALA A 169 -16.90 -17.49 24.12
CA ALA A 169 -18.16 -18.08 23.72
C ALA A 169 -19.27 -17.95 24.78
N PHE A 170 -18.89 -17.78 26.06
CA PHE A 170 -19.83 -17.44 27.12
C PHE A 170 -20.51 -16.08 26.87
N TYR A 171 -19.79 -15.13 26.27
CA TYR A 171 -20.25 -13.77 26.01
C TYR A 171 -20.80 -13.62 24.60
N PHE A 172 -20.15 -14.25 23.62
CA PHE A 172 -20.40 -14.04 22.19
C PHE A 172 -21.07 -15.22 21.48
N GLY A 173 -21.42 -16.29 22.19
CA GLY A 173 -22.06 -17.48 21.62
C GLY A 173 -21.07 -18.59 21.26
N GLN A 174 -21.58 -19.82 21.27
CA GLN A 174 -20.76 -21.03 21.08
C GLN A 174 -20.29 -21.20 19.63
N GLN A 175 -21.11 -20.77 18.68
CA GLN A 175 -20.87 -20.89 17.25
C GLN A 175 -19.79 -19.90 16.84
N PHE A 176 -18.66 -20.42 16.39
CA PHE A 176 -17.60 -19.63 15.79
C PHE A 176 -17.72 -19.68 14.27
N SER A 177 -17.52 -18.53 13.65
CA SER A 177 -17.23 -18.36 12.22
C SER A 177 -16.39 -17.09 12.09
N ILE A 178 -15.60 -16.99 11.02
CA ILE A 178 -14.79 -15.82 10.69
C ILE A 178 -15.68 -14.57 10.56
N SER A 179 -16.76 -14.62 9.77
CA SER A 179 -17.77 -13.54 9.64
C SER A 179 -18.30 -13.03 10.98
N TRP A 180 -18.72 -13.92 11.89
CA TRP A 180 -19.16 -13.56 13.23
C TRP A 180 -18.06 -12.89 14.06
N TYR A 181 -16.85 -13.46 14.08
CA TYR A 181 -15.74 -12.89 14.83
C TYR A 181 -15.35 -11.51 14.29
N ARG A 182 -15.34 -11.36 12.96
CA ARG A 182 -15.12 -10.08 12.29
C ARG A 182 -16.19 -9.07 12.70
N PHE A 183 -17.47 -9.44 12.68
CA PHE A 183 -18.56 -8.55 13.13
C PHE A 183 -18.35 -8.06 14.57
N ILE A 184 -17.94 -8.95 15.48
CA ILE A 184 -17.64 -8.58 16.88
C ILE A 184 -16.52 -7.54 16.95
N LEU A 185 -15.39 -7.81 16.29
CA LEU A 185 -14.22 -6.91 16.29
C LEU A 185 -14.58 -5.51 15.80
N ASN A 186 -15.40 -5.42 14.76
CA ASN A 186 -15.81 -4.15 14.16
C ASN A 186 -16.77 -3.35 15.03
N VAL A 187 -17.78 -4.00 15.63
CA VAL A 187 -18.70 -3.31 16.55
C VAL A 187 -17.95 -2.75 17.76
N LEU A 188 -16.88 -3.42 18.17
CA LEU A 188 -16.08 -3.04 19.33
C LEU A 188 -14.90 -2.13 19.00
N ASP A 189 -14.60 -1.93 17.72
CA ASP A 189 -13.45 -1.17 17.21
C ASP A 189 -12.13 -1.66 17.80
N VAL A 190 -11.90 -2.98 17.72
CA VAL A 190 -10.68 -3.64 18.24
C VAL A 190 -10.15 -4.68 17.26
N SER A 191 -8.82 -4.88 17.23
CA SER A 191 -8.17 -5.91 16.40
C SER A 191 -8.16 -7.31 17.03
N TYR A 192 -8.39 -7.40 18.34
CA TYR A 192 -8.60 -8.64 19.08
C TYR A 192 -9.47 -8.34 20.30
N ILE A 193 -10.05 -9.38 20.93
CA ILE A 193 -10.84 -9.21 22.15
C ILE A 193 -9.94 -9.42 23.39
N PRO A 194 -9.63 -8.37 24.17
CA PRO A 194 -8.89 -8.51 25.42
C PRO A 194 -9.63 -9.41 26.41
N TYR A 195 -8.89 -10.31 27.06
CA TYR A 195 -9.46 -11.23 28.05
C TYR A 195 -8.77 -11.05 29.41
N PRO A 196 -9.48 -11.22 30.56
CA PRO A 196 -8.90 -11.03 31.88
C PRO A 196 -7.59 -11.79 32.16
N THR A 197 -7.36 -12.91 31.47
CA THR A 197 -6.16 -13.74 31.61
C THR A 197 -5.15 -13.55 30.46
N ALA A 198 -5.17 -12.42 29.74
CA ALA A 198 -4.17 -12.09 28.72
C ALA A 198 -2.76 -11.92 29.34
N GLN A 199 -1.72 -11.95 28.49
CA GLN A 199 -0.33 -11.89 28.95
C GLN A 199 -0.02 -10.55 29.63
N GLU A 200 1.09 -10.49 30.36
CA GLU A 200 1.54 -9.25 30.99
C GLU A 200 2.01 -8.25 29.90
N GLY A 201 1.47 -7.03 29.93
CA GLY A 201 1.71 -6.02 28.89
C GLY A 201 0.57 -5.86 27.88
N ASP A 202 -0.29 -6.87 27.74
CA ASP A 202 -1.49 -6.79 26.87
C ASP A 202 -2.62 -5.99 27.53
N GLU A 203 -3.51 -5.43 26.71
CA GLU A 203 -4.77 -4.87 27.20
C GLU A 203 -5.61 -5.97 27.86
N LYS A 204 -6.32 -5.62 28.94
CA LYS A 204 -7.17 -6.55 29.70
C LYS A 204 -8.52 -5.92 29.95
N TRP A 205 -9.57 -6.58 29.46
CA TRP A 205 -10.93 -6.28 29.87
C TRP A 205 -11.30 -7.09 31.10
N SER A 206 -12.03 -6.47 32.02
CA SER A 206 -12.72 -7.16 33.12
C SER A 206 -13.90 -7.98 32.59
N TYR A 207 -14.37 -8.94 33.39
CA TYR A 207 -15.58 -9.70 33.07
C TYR A 207 -16.81 -8.80 32.84
N ASN A 208 -16.92 -7.70 33.58
CA ASN A 208 -18.01 -6.73 33.39
C ASN A 208 -17.88 -5.95 32.07
N GLN A 209 -16.66 -5.61 31.64
CA GLN A 209 -16.43 -5.01 30.33
C GLN A 209 -16.78 -5.99 29.19
N LEU A 210 -16.44 -7.27 29.34
CA LEU A 210 -16.84 -8.31 28.39
C LEU A 210 -18.38 -8.42 28.28
N LEU A 211 -19.10 -8.43 29.41
CA LEU A 211 -20.57 -8.42 29.42
C LEU A 211 -21.16 -7.18 28.75
N ALA A 212 -20.61 -5.99 29.05
CA ALA A 212 -21.08 -4.75 28.47
C ALA A 212 -20.84 -4.71 26.95
N ASN A 213 -19.67 -5.15 26.50
CA ASN A 213 -19.32 -5.23 25.08
C ASN A 213 -20.15 -6.29 24.35
N ALA A 214 -20.43 -7.43 24.98
CA ALA A 214 -21.40 -8.39 24.46
C ALA A 214 -22.79 -7.78 24.29
N GLY A 215 -23.24 -6.93 25.22
CA GLY A 215 -24.48 -6.17 25.06
C GLY A 215 -24.48 -5.25 23.83
N LYS A 216 -23.38 -4.56 23.55
CA LYS A 216 -23.22 -3.73 22.35
C LYS A 216 -23.30 -4.56 21.07
N VAL A 217 -22.56 -5.67 21.02
CA VAL A 217 -22.56 -6.59 19.87
C VAL A 217 -23.96 -7.16 19.64
N LYS A 218 -24.68 -7.56 20.70
CA LYS A 218 -26.05 -8.08 20.57
C LYS A 218 -26.99 -7.05 19.97
N ALA A 219 -26.91 -5.80 20.43
CA ALA A 219 -27.71 -4.70 19.90
C ALA A 219 -27.38 -4.43 18.42
N ALA A 220 -26.09 -4.43 18.07
CA ALA A 220 -25.64 -4.25 16.69
C ALA A 220 -26.10 -5.39 15.77
N LEU A 221 -26.01 -6.65 16.21
CA LEU A 221 -26.48 -7.81 15.43
C LEU A 221 -27.98 -7.72 15.14
N ILE A 222 -28.78 -7.36 16.16
CA ILE A 222 -30.23 -7.17 16.00
C ILE A 222 -30.52 -6.05 15.00
N GLN A 223 -29.79 -4.94 15.08
CA GLN A 223 -29.97 -3.82 14.16
C GLN A 223 -29.58 -4.21 12.73
N TYR A 224 -28.43 -4.87 12.55
CA TYR A 224 -27.97 -5.37 11.25
C TYR A 224 -29.01 -6.29 10.62
N ASN A 225 -29.48 -7.33 11.34
CA ASN A 225 -30.48 -8.27 10.80
C ASN A 225 -31.83 -7.57 10.49
N ARG A 226 -32.19 -6.52 11.23
CA ARG A 226 -33.40 -5.71 10.95
C ARG A 226 -33.26 -4.91 9.66
N GLU A 227 -32.08 -4.35 9.41
CA GLU A 227 -31.77 -3.57 8.21
C GLU A 227 -31.58 -4.48 6.98
N HIS A 228 -31.25 -5.75 7.19
CA HIS A 228 -31.02 -6.76 6.15
C HIS A 228 -32.00 -7.95 6.29
N PRO A 229 -33.33 -7.76 6.15
CA PRO A 229 -34.32 -8.79 6.44
C PRO A 229 -34.26 -10.01 5.50
N ASN A 230 -33.70 -9.86 4.30
CA ASN A 230 -33.51 -10.95 3.34
C ASN A 230 -32.08 -11.52 3.36
N ASP A 231 -31.18 -10.89 4.10
CA ASP A 231 -29.76 -11.25 4.16
C ASP A 231 -29.19 -11.02 5.58
N PRO A 232 -29.74 -11.72 6.60
CA PRO A 232 -29.24 -11.58 7.97
C PRO A 232 -27.80 -12.08 8.06
N LEU A 233 -27.06 -11.66 9.08
CA LEU A 233 -25.69 -12.12 9.27
C LEU A 233 -25.68 -13.65 9.44
N ARG A 234 -24.93 -14.33 8.57
CA ARG A 234 -24.77 -15.78 8.56
C ARG A 234 -23.33 -16.17 8.82
N HIS A 235 -23.15 -17.35 9.40
CA HIS A 235 -21.84 -17.99 9.49
C HIS A 235 -21.36 -18.30 8.07
N GLU A 236 -20.24 -17.72 7.66
CA GLU A 236 -19.64 -17.94 6.33
C GLU A 236 -18.88 -19.27 6.22
N ASP A 237 -18.43 -19.81 7.35
CA ASP A 237 -17.52 -20.96 7.44
C ASP A 237 -17.79 -21.83 8.69
N GLY A 238 -17.05 -22.95 8.78
CA GLY A 238 -17.13 -23.91 9.89
C GLY A 238 -18.38 -24.78 9.87
N ASP A 239 -18.64 -25.47 11.00
CA ASP A 239 -19.73 -26.44 11.14
C ASP A 239 -21.15 -25.84 11.02
N TYR A 240 -21.24 -24.50 11.06
CA TYR A 240 -22.49 -23.74 11.03
C TYR A 240 -22.65 -22.93 9.73
N ALA A 241 -21.80 -23.15 8.72
CA ALA A 241 -21.81 -22.38 7.49
C ALA A 241 -23.23 -22.33 6.86
N GLY A 242 -23.68 -21.11 6.55
CA GLY A 242 -25.02 -20.81 6.04
C GLY A 242 -26.08 -20.54 7.12
N ASP A 243 -25.86 -20.93 8.37
CA ASP A 243 -26.80 -20.66 9.47
C ASP A 243 -26.77 -19.19 9.87
N GLU A 244 -27.93 -18.65 10.30
CA GLU A 244 -28.01 -17.31 10.87
C GLU A 244 -27.26 -17.26 12.21
N VAL A 245 -26.44 -16.22 12.38
CA VAL A 245 -25.68 -15.98 13.61
C VAL A 245 -26.65 -15.66 14.75
N LYS A 246 -26.50 -16.37 15.88
CA LYS A 246 -27.30 -16.16 17.08
C LYS A 246 -26.42 -15.92 18.30
N MET A 247 -26.71 -14.83 19.00
CA MET A 247 -26.05 -14.48 20.25
C MET A 247 -26.91 -14.91 21.45
N PRO A 248 -26.30 -15.42 22.56
CA PRO A 248 -27.01 -15.74 23.80
C PRO A 248 -27.82 -14.55 24.35
#